data_AF-A0A8T2T3D1-F1
#
_entry.id   AF-A0A8T2T3D1-F1
#
_cell.length_a   1.000
_cell.length_b   1.000
_cell.length_c   1.000
_cell.angle_alpha   90.00
_cell.angle_beta   90.00
_cell.angle_gamma   90.00
#
_symmetry.space_group_name_H-M   'P 1'
#
loop_
_entity.id
_entity.type
_entity.pdbx_description
1 polymer ?
#
loop_
_entity_poly.entity_id
_entity_poly.type
_entity_poly.pdbx_seq_one_letter_code
_entity_poly.pdbx_strand_id
1 'polypeptide(L)'
;MENQCETLKMEMNTELEELQTCSGDSTGEKGKHLDRDSNTDTLKEKICSAISDCIQKGELPDTFDASKIVVQKFRRRGSRRHDKLSGGLCYTCNVAFPYAAALFKQNTDCKLLKSLISQSQGIDDIEGKITHQCLASALADIIALKLERLGNTADFKVQACNGHLNFFMVPLDTSYTIGPNDSEIKQSKQKNTMNKISLPVNLKCAVKHKLEIHTKDSVFDPEEFSLYKKYQVAIHNENPEDITERSFRRFLVDTPLTFTPFESMTESGSFPGFGSFHQQYLIDGQLVAVSVIDVLPSCLSSTYFFWDPDFAFLSLGRYSALKEIEWIQEAKKYCETLEYYYLGHYIHSCPKMHYKVSFRPSELLCPIRFQWVPFDLARPLLEKPSHFCLSDTLLSAQKLDQEDGRIIHCTENTTGDFDKALEAQEVVCGAGDNAINEEDMDNMILLFRGIQITLGHLRLWLEPMDKDLQELTNRLQDYMRFVGVKLASRMAYVLP
;
A
#
# COMPACT_ATOMS: atom_id res chain seq x y z
N MET A 1 3.20 -29.00 -1.33
CA MET A 1 2.18 -27.93 -1.43
C MET A 1 1.23 -27.90 -0.23
N GLU A 2 0.89 -29.03 0.40
CA GLU A 2 0.03 -29.05 1.61
C GLU A 2 0.64 -28.33 2.83
N ASN A 3 1.96 -28.44 3.07
CA ASN A 3 2.61 -27.82 4.25
C ASN A 3 2.79 -26.29 4.17
N GLN A 4 2.73 -25.67 2.98
CA GLN A 4 2.72 -24.20 2.84
C GLN A 4 1.33 -23.61 3.09
N CYS A 5 0.28 -24.40 2.81
CA CYS A 5 -1.10 -24.03 3.08
C CYS A 5 -1.41 -24.10 4.59
N GLU A 6 -0.78 -25.00 5.35
CA GLU A 6 -0.96 -25.10 6.80
C GLU A 6 -0.33 -23.94 7.58
N THR A 7 0.86 -23.46 7.19
CA THR A 7 1.50 -22.30 7.83
C THR A 7 0.70 -21.01 7.60
N LEU A 8 0.21 -20.79 6.38
CA LEU A 8 -0.66 -19.64 6.04
C LEU A 8 -2.05 -19.74 6.70
N LYS A 9 -2.57 -20.95 6.92
CA LYS A 9 -3.80 -21.18 7.71
C LYS A 9 -3.60 -20.87 9.19
N MET A 10 -2.42 -21.15 9.75
CA MET A 10 -2.08 -20.80 11.14
C MET A 10 -1.97 -19.28 11.33
N GLU A 11 -1.36 -18.57 10.39
CA GLU A 11 -1.26 -17.10 10.41
C GLU A 11 -2.63 -16.42 10.21
N MET A 12 -3.47 -16.92 9.30
CA MET A 12 -4.85 -16.43 9.13
C MET A 12 -5.73 -16.69 10.37
N ASN A 13 -5.56 -17.82 11.06
CA ASN A 13 -6.33 -18.12 12.27
C ASN A 13 -5.91 -17.23 13.45
N THR A 14 -4.63 -16.84 13.50
CA THR A 14 -4.13 -15.92 14.55
C THR A 14 -4.67 -14.50 14.36
N GLU A 15 -4.80 -14.03 13.11
CA GLU A 15 -5.44 -12.74 12.80
C GLU A 15 -6.99 -12.75 12.93
N LEU A 16 -7.64 -13.91 12.79
CA LEU A 16 -9.10 -14.07 12.96
C LEU A 16 -9.52 -14.17 14.44
N GLU A 17 -8.71 -14.79 15.31
CA GLU A 17 -8.96 -14.82 16.76
C GLU A 17 -8.83 -13.43 17.41
N GLU A 18 -7.99 -12.54 16.85
CA GLU A 18 -7.89 -11.14 17.29
C GLU A 18 -9.12 -10.28 16.93
N LEU A 19 -9.93 -10.71 15.95
CA LEU A 19 -11.16 -9.99 15.54
C LEU A 19 -12.42 -10.43 16.30
N GLN A 20 -12.42 -11.60 16.95
CA GLN A 20 -13.58 -12.10 17.70
C GLN A 20 -13.61 -11.70 19.20
N THR A 21 -12.57 -11.05 19.72
CA THR A 21 -12.54 -10.58 21.12
C THR A 21 -13.11 -9.17 21.33
N CYS A 22 -13.61 -8.51 20.27
CA CYS A 22 -14.23 -7.18 20.35
C CYS A 22 -15.78 -7.20 20.26
N SER A 23 -16.44 -8.08 21.02
CA SER A 23 -17.88 -7.95 21.30
C SER A 23 -18.28 -8.81 22.50
N GLY A 24 -18.40 -8.19 23.67
CA GLY A 24 -18.90 -8.85 24.88
C GLY A 24 -18.68 -8.00 26.14
N ASP A 25 -19.73 -7.31 26.58
CA ASP A 25 -19.82 -6.58 27.85
C ASP A 25 -19.57 -7.51 29.06
N SER A 26 -18.73 -7.10 30.01
CA SER A 26 -18.99 -7.15 31.47
C SER A 26 -17.79 -6.67 32.31
N THR A 27 -18.04 -5.56 33.01
CA THR A 27 -17.56 -5.16 34.34
C THR A 27 -16.31 -5.84 34.94
N GLY A 28 -15.22 -5.08 35.07
CA GLY A 28 -14.09 -5.42 35.94
C GLY A 28 -13.00 -4.34 35.92
N GLU A 29 -13.02 -3.44 36.91
CA GLU A 29 -11.95 -2.47 37.16
C GLU A 29 -10.60 -3.16 37.41
N LYS A 30 -9.63 -2.99 36.50
CA LYS A 30 -8.19 -2.97 36.82
C LYS A 30 -7.47 -1.99 35.89
N GLY A 31 -6.83 -0.99 36.49
CA GLY A 31 -6.29 0.20 35.82
C GLY A 31 -5.22 -0.08 34.77
N LYS A 32 -5.41 0.52 33.59
CA LYS A 32 -4.38 0.70 32.56
C LYS A 32 -3.55 1.94 32.89
N HIS A 33 -2.25 1.76 33.11
CA HIS A 33 -1.27 2.85 33.07
C HIS A 33 -1.01 3.17 31.59
N LEU A 34 -1.65 4.24 31.09
CA LEU A 34 -1.40 4.84 29.77
C LEU A 34 -0.29 5.87 29.93
N ASP A 35 0.90 5.59 29.40
CA ASP A 35 1.96 6.58 29.27
C ASP A 35 1.72 7.36 27.95
N ARG A 36 0.86 8.38 28.00
CA ARG A 36 0.65 9.33 26.89
C ARG A 36 1.83 10.30 26.86
N ASP A 37 2.54 10.34 25.74
CA ASP A 37 3.64 11.26 25.52
C ASP A 37 3.12 12.70 25.43
N SER A 38 3.30 13.53 26.47
CA SER A 38 2.67 14.87 26.54
C SER A 38 3.07 15.79 25.37
N ASN A 39 4.20 15.52 24.71
CA ASN A 39 4.69 16.30 23.59
C ASN A 39 3.92 16.03 22.29
N THR A 40 3.39 14.83 22.06
CA THR A 40 2.61 14.54 20.83
C THR A 40 1.28 15.28 20.83
N ASP A 41 0.61 15.30 21.98
CA ASP A 41 -0.66 16.03 22.16
C ASP A 41 -0.43 17.54 22.06
N THR A 42 0.65 18.04 22.69
CA THR A 42 1.03 19.46 22.60
C THR A 42 1.35 19.90 21.16
N LEU A 43 2.08 19.08 20.39
CA LEU A 43 2.38 19.38 18.99
C LEU A 43 1.12 19.32 18.12
N LYS A 44 0.23 18.35 18.38
CA LYS A 44 -1.06 18.26 17.69
C LYS A 44 -1.89 19.52 17.91
N GLU A 45 -2.02 19.99 19.15
CA GLU A 45 -2.73 21.23 19.48
C GLU A 45 -2.13 22.46 18.77
N LYS A 46 -0.80 22.55 18.72
CA LYS A 46 -0.11 23.65 18.01
C LYS A 46 -0.36 23.61 16.51
N ILE A 47 -0.34 22.44 15.89
CA ILE A 47 -0.69 22.27 14.47
C ILE A 47 -2.15 22.67 14.22
N CYS A 48 -3.09 22.23 15.09
CA CYS A 48 -4.49 22.64 15.02
C CYS A 48 -4.65 24.17 15.12
N SER A 49 -3.94 24.80 16.05
CA SER A 49 -3.98 26.26 16.24
C SER A 49 -3.41 27.00 15.04
N ALA A 50 -2.31 26.53 14.45
CA ALA A 50 -1.72 27.13 13.26
C ALA A 50 -2.67 27.04 12.06
N ILE A 51 -3.30 25.88 11.85
CA ILE A 51 -4.30 25.69 10.81
C ILE A 51 -5.51 26.60 11.04
N SER A 52 -6.02 26.67 12.26
CA SER A 52 -7.17 27.52 12.61
C SER A 52 -6.88 29.00 12.38
N ASP A 53 -5.68 29.48 12.71
CA ASP A 53 -5.27 30.86 12.45
C ASP A 53 -5.11 31.14 10.95
N CYS A 54 -4.60 30.18 10.17
CA CYS A 54 -4.59 30.28 8.71
C CYS A 54 -6.01 30.35 8.12
N ILE A 55 -6.96 29.56 8.65
CA ILE A 55 -8.37 29.59 8.23
C ILE A 55 -9.00 30.95 8.57
N GLN A 56 -8.80 31.45 9.79
CA GLN A 56 -9.34 32.76 10.22
C GLN A 56 -8.80 33.92 9.39
N LYS A 57 -7.56 33.82 8.90
CA LYS A 57 -6.93 34.84 8.05
C LYS A 57 -7.26 34.69 6.56
N GLY A 58 -8.05 33.67 6.19
CA GLY A 58 -8.38 33.36 4.80
C GLY A 58 -7.20 32.82 3.99
N GLU A 59 -6.13 32.39 4.67
CA GLU A 59 -4.95 31.77 4.05
C GLU A 59 -5.24 30.31 3.68
N LEU A 60 -6.14 29.62 4.40
CA LEU A 60 -6.56 28.25 4.14
C LEU A 60 -8.10 28.09 4.20
N PRO A 61 -8.71 27.20 3.40
CA PRO A 61 -10.15 26.91 3.45
C PRO A 61 -10.58 26.14 4.70
N ASP A 62 -11.77 26.40 5.23
CA ASP A 62 -12.31 25.63 6.37
C ASP A 62 -12.88 24.27 5.94
N THR A 63 -11.99 23.33 5.60
CA THR A 63 -12.36 22.05 4.99
C THR A 63 -11.78 20.83 5.71
N PHE A 64 -11.02 21.06 6.77
CA PHE A 64 -10.19 20.04 7.39
C PHE A 64 -10.64 19.70 8.81
N ASP A 65 -10.85 18.40 9.03
CA ASP A 65 -11.17 17.84 10.34
C ASP A 65 -9.88 17.61 11.15
N ALA A 66 -9.73 18.35 12.24
CA ALA A 66 -8.61 18.28 13.17
C ALA A 66 -8.41 16.88 13.80
N SER A 67 -9.45 16.03 13.80
CA SER A 67 -9.36 14.63 14.27
C SER A 67 -8.34 13.81 13.47
N LYS A 68 -8.09 14.18 12.20
CA LYS A 68 -7.19 13.48 11.26
C LYS A 68 -5.70 13.79 11.44
N ILE A 69 -5.35 14.69 12.35
CA ILE A 69 -3.94 15.01 12.62
C ILE A 69 -3.31 13.89 13.43
N VAL A 70 -2.28 13.28 12.84
CA VAL A 70 -1.43 12.28 13.47
C VAL A 70 -0.01 12.84 13.57
N VAL A 71 0.48 12.98 14.79
CA VAL A 71 1.89 13.33 15.08
C VAL A 71 2.57 12.06 15.55
N GLN A 72 3.63 11.66 14.86
CA GLN A 72 4.40 10.46 15.19
C GLN A 72 5.73 10.85 15.83
N LYS A 73 6.06 10.23 16.96
CA LYS A 73 7.37 10.39 17.61
C LYS A 73 8.42 9.56 16.87
N PHE A 74 9.50 10.23 16.50
CA PHE A 74 10.70 9.61 15.97
C PHE A 74 11.51 8.99 17.12
N ARG A 75 11.51 7.66 17.24
CA ARG A 75 12.28 6.94 18.26
C ARG A 75 13.68 6.61 17.73
N ARG A 76 14.71 7.34 18.15
CA ARG A 76 16.09 6.86 18.03
C ARG A 76 16.29 5.68 18.98
N ARG A 77 16.54 4.47 18.45
CA ARG A 77 16.99 3.32 19.25
C ARG A 77 18.35 2.84 18.76
N GLY A 78 19.39 3.17 19.54
CA GLY A 78 20.73 2.62 19.41
C GLY A 78 21.83 3.68 19.45
N SER A 79 22.54 3.78 20.57
CA SER A 79 23.78 4.55 20.65
C SER A 79 24.94 3.74 20.07
N ARG A 80 25.61 4.27 19.03
CA ARG A 80 27.06 4.52 19.08
C ARG A 80 27.58 5.27 17.83
N ARG A 81 28.15 6.44 18.17
CA ARG A 81 29.33 7.12 17.62
C ARG A 81 29.27 7.72 16.21
N HIS A 82 29.39 9.05 16.24
CA HIS A 82 29.84 9.96 15.20
C HIS A 82 29.03 9.92 13.90
N ASP A 83 28.02 10.79 13.85
CA ASP A 83 28.06 11.74 12.74
C ASP A 83 27.45 13.10 13.05
N LYS A 84 28.10 14.14 12.53
CA LYS A 84 27.73 15.56 12.65
C LYS A 84 26.61 15.90 11.67
N LEU A 85 25.48 15.19 11.76
CA LEU A 85 24.28 15.49 10.99
C LEU A 85 23.28 16.20 11.88
N SER A 86 23.12 17.50 11.58
CA SER A 86 22.03 18.44 11.92
C SER A 86 20.92 17.91 12.84
N GLY A 87 20.73 18.60 13.98
CA GLY A 87 19.65 18.50 14.97
C GLY A 87 18.67 17.33 14.82
N GLY A 88 18.68 16.38 15.77
CA GLY A 88 17.88 15.15 15.67
C GLY A 88 16.40 15.41 15.41
N LEU A 89 15.85 14.80 14.36
CA LEU A 89 14.42 14.73 14.11
C LEU A 89 13.75 14.04 15.30
N CYS A 90 12.71 14.65 15.84
CA CYS A 90 12.00 14.16 17.02
C CYS A 90 10.55 13.76 16.71
N TYR A 91 9.89 14.47 15.79
CA TYR A 91 8.50 14.18 15.41
C TYR A 91 8.26 14.46 13.93
N THR A 92 7.31 13.75 13.33
CA THR A 92 6.80 14.03 11.99
C THR A 92 5.28 14.03 11.96
N CYS A 93 4.69 14.83 11.06
CA CYS A 93 3.26 14.91 10.86
C CYS A 93 2.93 15.00 9.36
N ASN A 94 2.02 14.16 8.89
CA ASN A 94 1.60 14.08 7.49
C ASN A 94 0.29 14.85 7.20
N VAL A 95 -0.09 15.82 8.03
CA VAL A 95 -1.38 16.54 7.97
C VAL A 95 -1.70 17.16 6.61
N ALA A 96 -0.69 17.56 5.85
CA ALA A 96 -0.91 18.23 4.57
C ALA A 96 -1.53 17.32 3.49
N PHE A 97 -1.34 16.00 3.57
CA PHE A 97 -1.94 15.03 2.65
C PHE A 97 -3.47 14.87 2.81
N PRO A 98 -4.01 14.55 4.01
CA PRO A 98 -5.46 14.50 4.20
C PRO A 98 -6.11 15.87 4.00
N TYR A 99 -5.38 16.97 4.26
CA TYR A 99 -5.85 18.32 3.95
C TYR A 99 -5.95 18.54 2.44
N ALA A 100 -4.91 18.23 1.67
CA ALA A 100 -4.93 18.29 0.21
C ALA A 100 -6.07 17.44 -0.36
N ALA A 101 -6.25 16.21 0.14
CA ALA A 101 -7.35 15.35 -0.30
C ALA A 101 -8.74 15.94 -0.03
N ALA A 102 -8.93 16.62 1.11
CA ALA A 102 -10.19 17.30 1.42
C ALA A 102 -10.48 18.46 0.44
N LEU A 103 -9.47 19.26 0.10
CA LEU A 103 -9.61 20.35 -0.88
C LEU A 103 -9.99 19.85 -2.27
N PHE A 104 -9.40 18.74 -2.71
CA PHE A 104 -9.75 18.11 -3.98
C PHE A 104 -11.18 17.56 -3.98
N LYS A 105 -11.63 16.94 -2.87
CA LYS A 105 -13.00 16.42 -2.76
C LYS A 105 -14.08 17.51 -2.81
N GLN A 106 -13.78 18.73 -2.40
CA GLN A 106 -14.74 19.83 -2.40
C GLN A 106 -14.84 20.59 -3.73
N ASN A 107 -14.19 20.12 -4.81
CA ASN A 107 -14.13 20.83 -6.10
C ASN A 107 -13.67 22.29 -5.95
N THR A 108 -12.68 22.52 -5.08
CA THR A 108 -12.15 23.85 -4.78
C THR A 108 -11.62 24.51 -6.06
N ASP A 109 -11.99 25.77 -6.31
CA ASP A 109 -11.61 26.52 -7.51
C ASP A 109 -10.10 26.42 -7.78
N CYS A 110 -9.73 26.02 -9.00
CA CYS A 110 -8.36 25.96 -9.47
C CYS A 110 -7.57 27.25 -9.19
N LYS A 111 -8.24 28.42 -9.14
CA LYS A 111 -7.60 29.70 -8.78
C LYS A 111 -7.08 29.72 -7.34
N LEU A 112 -7.84 29.17 -6.39
CA LEU A 112 -7.42 29.10 -4.99
C LEU A 112 -6.26 28.13 -4.81
N LEU A 113 -6.32 26.97 -5.47
CA LEU A 113 -5.24 25.98 -5.46
C LEU A 113 -3.94 26.54 -6.05
N LYS A 114 -4.03 27.28 -7.18
CA LYS A 114 -2.89 27.99 -7.76
C LYS A 114 -2.34 29.07 -6.84
N SER A 115 -3.22 29.82 -6.15
CA SER A 115 -2.81 30.83 -5.17
C SER A 115 -2.02 30.20 -4.01
N LEU A 116 -2.49 29.07 -3.45
CA LEU A 116 -1.79 28.35 -2.38
C LEU A 116 -0.40 27.87 -2.81
N ILE A 117 -0.28 27.34 -4.04
CA ILE A 117 1.00 26.90 -4.59
C ILE A 117 1.94 28.09 -4.79
N SER A 118 1.46 29.22 -5.31
CA SER A 118 2.26 30.43 -5.52
C SER A 118 2.77 31.09 -4.23
N GLN A 119 2.11 30.82 -3.09
CA GLN A 119 2.53 31.30 -1.77
C GLN A 119 3.67 30.46 -1.17
N SER A 120 3.91 29.25 -1.68
CA SER A 120 5.02 28.39 -1.26
C SER A 120 6.32 28.80 -1.96
N GLN A 121 7.41 28.94 -1.20
CA GLN A 121 8.72 29.26 -1.79
C GLN A 121 9.33 28.02 -2.44
N GLY A 122 9.28 27.93 -3.77
CA GLY A 122 10.14 26.99 -4.51
C GLY A 122 9.48 26.08 -5.55
N ILE A 123 8.32 26.44 -6.12
CA ILE A 123 7.76 25.72 -7.26
C ILE A 123 7.76 26.66 -8.46
N ASP A 124 8.82 26.58 -9.27
CA ASP A 124 8.86 27.21 -10.59
C ASP A 124 7.73 26.64 -11.46
N ASP A 125 7.12 27.53 -12.26
CA ASP A 125 6.01 27.28 -13.19
C ASP A 125 6.02 25.87 -13.80
N ILE A 126 5.14 25.00 -13.30
CA ILE A 126 4.75 23.80 -14.03
C ILE A 126 3.39 24.11 -14.67
N GLU A 127 3.42 24.36 -15.97
CA GLU A 127 2.26 24.55 -16.86
C GLU A 127 1.33 23.31 -16.97
N GLY A 128 1.40 22.38 -16.01
CA GLY A 128 0.72 21.09 -16.07
C GLY A 128 0.05 20.74 -14.74
N LYS A 129 -1.27 20.53 -14.80
CA LYS A 129 -2.18 19.85 -13.86
C LYS A 129 -1.74 19.79 -12.37
N ILE A 130 -2.48 20.49 -11.51
CA ILE A 130 -2.32 20.43 -10.04
C ILE A 130 -2.51 18.98 -9.56
N THR A 131 -1.50 18.43 -8.89
CA THR A 131 -1.54 17.09 -8.28
C THR A 131 -1.78 17.18 -6.79
N HIS A 132 -2.23 16.07 -6.17
CA HIS A 132 -2.32 15.98 -4.71
C HIS A 132 -0.96 16.24 -4.02
N GLN A 133 0.14 15.79 -4.64
CA GLN A 133 1.49 15.93 -4.09
C GLN A 133 1.97 17.38 -4.05
N CYS A 134 1.78 18.15 -5.14
CA CYS A 134 2.21 19.55 -5.15
C CYS A 134 1.40 20.40 -4.15
N LEU A 135 0.10 20.12 -4.03
CA LEU A 135 -0.75 20.79 -3.05
C LEU A 135 -0.36 20.42 -1.61
N ALA A 136 -0.10 19.14 -1.32
CA ALA A 136 0.35 18.71 -0.01
C ALA A 136 1.68 19.36 0.37
N SER A 137 2.63 19.48 -0.57
CA SER A 137 3.89 20.19 -0.32
C SER A 137 3.67 21.65 0.04
N ALA A 138 2.90 22.39 -0.77
CA ALA A 138 2.61 23.79 -0.53
C ALA A 138 1.89 24.03 0.82
N LEU A 139 0.93 23.15 1.16
CA LEU A 139 0.24 23.20 2.45
C LEU A 139 1.20 22.95 3.63
N ALA A 140 2.12 22.00 3.51
CA ALA A 140 3.13 21.77 4.54
C ALA A 140 4.02 23.01 4.73
N ASP A 141 4.45 23.66 3.65
CA ASP A 141 5.25 24.89 3.70
C ASP A 141 4.51 26.03 4.40
N ILE A 142 3.24 26.26 4.04
CA ILE A 142 2.39 27.28 4.67
C ILE A 142 2.23 27.02 6.17
N ILE A 143 1.94 25.77 6.55
CA ILE A 143 1.75 25.40 7.97
C ILE A 143 3.07 25.51 8.75
N ALA A 144 4.20 25.08 8.16
CA ALA A 144 5.52 25.19 8.80
C ALA A 144 5.92 26.66 9.04
N LEU A 145 5.77 27.52 8.02
CA LEU A 145 6.00 28.96 8.15
C LEU A 145 5.13 29.58 9.25
N LYS A 146 3.90 29.10 9.38
CA LYS A 146 3.00 29.59 10.43
C LYS A 146 3.44 29.17 11.82
N LEU A 147 3.80 27.90 11.98
CA LEU A 147 4.30 27.37 13.24
C LEU A 147 5.56 28.10 13.71
N GLU A 148 6.46 28.44 12.78
CA GLU A 148 7.64 29.27 13.09
C GLU A 148 7.25 30.69 13.55
N ARG A 149 6.32 31.35 12.85
CA ARG A 149 5.89 32.72 13.17
C ARG A 149 5.11 32.84 14.49
N LEU A 150 4.37 31.80 14.87
CA LEU A 150 3.66 31.76 16.14
C LEU A 150 4.61 31.60 17.33
N GLY A 151 5.90 31.28 17.11
CA GLY A 151 6.91 31.17 18.16
C GLY A 151 6.61 30.07 19.21
N ASN A 152 5.60 29.23 18.95
CA ASN A 152 5.00 28.35 19.93
C ASN A 152 5.63 26.96 19.97
N THR A 153 6.65 26.65 19.16
CA THR A 153 7.41 25.40 19.23
C THR A 153 8.76 25.63 19.92
N ALA A 154 8.76 26.21 21.13
CA ALA A 154 9.99 26.66 21.84
C ALA A 154 11.14 25.63 21.88
N ASP A 155 10.82 24.32 21.89
CA ASP A 155 11.82 23.24 21.94
C ASP A 155 12.13 22.63 20.55
N PHE A 156 11.38 22.99 19.51
CA PHE A 156 11.45 22.38 18.19
C PHE A 156 11.55 23.39 17.04
N LYS A 157 12.53 23.19 16.17
CA LYS A 157 12.56 23.78 14.84
C LYS A 157 11.63 22.96 13.93
N VAL A 158 10.74 23.64 13.20
CA VAL A 158 9.81 23.00 12.25
C VAL A 158 10.37 23.15 10.84
N GLN A 159 10.23 22.12 10.01
CA GLN A 159 10.54 22.21 8.59
C GLN A 159 9.54 21.39 7.78
N ALA A 160 9.07 21.94 6.67
CA ALA A 160 8.30 21.20 5.69
C ALA A 160 9.21 20.42 4.72
N CYS A 161 8.83 19.19 4.37
CA CYS A 161 9.52 18.37 3.38
C CYS A 161 8.50 17.45 2.68
N ASN A 162 8.29 17.66 1.38
CA ASN A 162 7.44 16.81 0.53
C ASN A 162 6.03 16.52 1.11
N GLY A 163 5.40 17.50 1.76
CA GLY A 163 4.08 17.34 2.38
C GLY A 163 4.09 16.87 3.83
N HIS A 164 5.27 16.67 4.43
CA HIS A 164 5.43 16.38 5.85
C HIS A 164 5.92 17.59 6.65
N LEU A 165 5.45 17.72 7.88
CA LEU A 165 5.99 18.64 8.89
C LEU A 165 6.96 17.85 9.80
N ASN A 166 8.21 18.26 9.83
CA ASN A 166 9.28 17.63 10.60
C ASN A 166 9.73 18.55 11.74
N PHE A 167 9.82 18.01 12.95
CA PHE A 167 10.15 18.74 14.17
C PHE A 167 11.49 18.28 14.71
N PHE A 168 12.47 19.17 14.76
CA PHE A 168 13.85 18.90 15.18
C PHE A 168 14.13 19.59 16.50
N MET A 169 14.79 18.91 17.44
CA MET A 169 15.15 19.53 18.72
C MET A 169 16.15 20.66 18.53
N VAL A 170 15.89 21.81 19.17
CA VAL A 170 16.83 22.93 19.21
C VAL A 170 17.79 22.72 20.40
N PRO A 171 19.11 22.67 20.20
CA PRO A 171 20.06 22.59 21.31
C PRO A 171 19.98 23.86 22.19
N LEU A 172 19.75 23.69 23.49
CA LEU A 172 19.95 24.76 24.47
C LEU A 172 21.44 25.04 24.61
N ASP A 173 21.99 25.94 23.80
CA ASP A 173 23.26 26.60 24.10
C ASP A 173 23.34 27.95 23.38
N THR A 174 22.86 29.00 24.06
CA THR A 174 23.46 30.35 24.12
C THR A 174 22.67 31.23 25.10
N SER A 175 22.72 30.87 26.38
CA SER A 175 22.61 31.90 27.42
C SER A 175 23.94 32.68 27.41
N TYR A 176 23.98 33.82 26.72
CA TYR A 176 25.06 34.79 26.95
C TYR A 176 24.92 35.31 28.39
N THR A 177 25.87 34.91 29.22
CA THR A 177 26.12 35.49 30.53
C THR A 177 26.52 36.95 30.35
N ILE A 178 25.72 37.87 30.89
CA ILE A 178 26.12 39.26 31.09
C ILE A 178 27.07 39.25 32.31
N GLY A 179 28.36 39.30 32.03
CA GLY A 179 29.41 39.66 33.00
C GLY A 179 29.81 41.14 32.82
N PRO A 180 30.10 41.88 33.89
CA PRO A 180 30.20 43.33 33.87
C PRO A 180 31.60 43.81 33.47
N ASN A 181 31.64 44.99 32.83
CA ASN A 181 32.67 46.04 32.86
C ASN A 181 33.11 46.56 31.48
N ASP A 182 32.96 47.88 31.39
CA ASP A 182 33.73 48.87 30.64
C ASP A 182 33.67 48.79 29.10
N SER A 183 33.35 49.84 28.34
CA SER A 183 33.23 51.26 28.65
C SER A 183 32.69 52.00 27.41
N GLU A 184 32.10 53.15 27.67
CA GLU A 184 31.95 54.31 26.75
C GLU A 184 30.90 54.30 25.63
N ILE A 185 29.80 54.92 26.03
CA ILE A 185 28.82 55.69 25.26
C ILE A 185 29.50 56.66 24.27
N LYS A 186 29.12 56.56 22.98
CA LYS A 186 28.99 57.74 22.10
C LYS A 186 27.61 57.74 21.44
N GLN A 187 26.83 58.76 21.77
CA GLN A 187 25.53 59.09 21.20
C GLN A 187 25.68 59.50 19.73
N SER A 188 24.80 59.02 18.83
CA SER A 188 24.13 59.89 17.86
C SER A 188 22.91 59.25 17.20
N LYS A 189 21.76 59.86 17.52
CA LYS A 189 20.57 60.16 16.69
C LYS A 189 20.13 59.19 15.59
N GLN A 190 18.91 58.69 15.79
CA GLN A 190 17.97 58.11 14.83
C GLN A 190 18.03 58.72 13.42
N LYS A 191 18.09 57.84 12.41
CA LYS A 191 17.35 57.99 11.16
C LYS A 191 16.70 56.66 10.78
N ASN A 192 15.37 56.66 10.83
CA ASN A 192 14.50 55.65 10.23
C ASN A 192 14.76 55.59 8.72
N THR A 193 15.28 54.47 8.25
CA THR A 193 15.13 54.01 6.86
C THR A 193 15.13 52.50 6.91
N MET A 194 14.06 51.90 6.38
CA MET A 194 13.86 50.46 6.30
C MET A 194 15.08 49.77 5.69
N ASN A 195 15.91 49.16 6.53
CA ASN A 195 16.93 48.25 6.06
C ASN A 195 16.26 46.90 5.82
N LYS A 196 16.17 46.58 4.53
CA LYS A 196 16.01 45.25 3.96
C LYS A 196 17.07 44.35 4.62
N ILE A 197 16.70 43.67 5.71
CA ILE A 197 17.53 42.61 6.28
C ILE A 197 17.43 41.45 5.28
N SER A 198 18.35 41.43 4.33
CA SER A 198 18.72 40.22 3.61
C SER A 198 19.29 39.25 4.65
N LEU A 199 18.42 38.41 5.20
CA LEU A 199 18.85 37.24 5.95
C LEU A 199 19.62 36.34 4.97
N PRO A 200 20.82 35.85 5.32
CA PRO A 200 21.55 34.93 4.48
C PRO A 200 20.75 33.64 4.45
N VAL A 201 20.08 33.40 3.33
CA VAL A 201 19.60 32.08 2.95
C VAL A 201 20.84 31.24 2.68
N ASN A 202 21.43 30.70 3.75
CA ASN A 202 22.50 29.72 3.65
C ASN A 202 21.85 28.36 3.34
N LEU A 203 21.32 28.28 2.12
CA LEU A 203 20.94 27.07 1.42
C LEU A 203 22.25 26.35 1.08
N LYS A 204 22.81 25.59 2.03
CA LYS A 204 23.91 24.64 1.77
C LYS A 204 24.08 23.67 2.95
N CYS A 205 23.31 22.59 2.94
CA CYS A 205 23.86 21.23 2.81
C CYS A 205 22.69 20.25 2.69
N ALA A 206 22.03 20.17 1.53
CA ALA A 206 21.43 18.89 1.17
C ALA A 206 22.62 17.99 0.87
N VAL A 207 23.05 17.22 1.87
CA VAL A 207 24.07 16.18 1.66
C VAL A 207 23.53 15.33 0.52
N LYS A 208 24.25 15.30 -0.60
CA LYS A 208 23.88 14.45 -1.72
C LYS A 208 24.18 13.02 -1.28
N HIS A 209 23.12 12.29 -0.96
CA HIS A 209 23.21 10.87 -0.67
C HIS A 209 23.31 10.09 -1.97
N LYS A 210 24.12 9.03 -1.98
CA LYS A 210 24.25 8.10 -3.11
C LYS A 210 23.35 6.90 -2.85
N LEU A 211 22.39 6.66 -3.74
CA LEU A 211 21.57 5.45 -3.73
C LEU A 211 22.13 4.45 -4.74
N GLU A 212 22.36 3.22 -4.28
CA GLU A 212 22.83 2.10 -5.09
C GLU A 212 21.84 0.94 -4.96
N ILE A 213 21.56 0.26 -6.06
CA ILE A 213 20.68 -0.91 -6.08
C ILE A 213 21.44 -2.05 -6.72
N HIS A 214 21.63 -3.13 -5.97
CA HIS A 214 22.36 -4.32 -6.42
C HIS A 214 21.44 -5.53 -6.43
N THR A 215 21.34 -6.21 -7.56
CA THR A 215 20.67 -7.52 -7.63
C THR A 215 21.70 -8.61 -7.36
N LYS A 216 21.43 -9.46 -6.38
CA LYS A 216 22.24 -10.62 -6.01
C LYS A 216 21.41 -11.89 -6.09
N ASP A 217 22.07 -13.03 -6.27
CA ASP A 217 21.45 -14.34 -6.15
C ASP A 217 20.85 -14.52 -4.75
N SER A 218 19.78 -15.31 -4.65
CA SER A 218 19.17 -15.70 -3.38
C SER A 218 20.10 -16.59 -2.56
N VAL A 219 21.01 -15.96 -1.82
CA VAL A 219 21.99 -16.60 -0.94
C VAL A 219 21.96 -15.90 0.41
N PHE A 220 22.20 -16.66 1.49
CA PHE A 220 22.25 -16.09 2.83
C PHE A 220 23.33 -15.01 2.96
N ASP A 221 22.90 -13.79 3.30
CA ASP A 221 23.76 -12.67 3.63
C ASP A 221 23.53 -12.24 5.10
N PRO A 222 24.56 -12.26 5.96
CA PRO A 222 24.45 -11.85 7.37
C PRO A 222 23.98 -10.40 7.57
N GLU A 223 24.31 -9.48 6.63
CA GLU A 223 23.89 -8.08 6.71
C GLU A 223 22.38 -7.97 6.46
N GLU A 224 21.87 -8.69 5.46
CA GLU A 224 20.44 -8.79 5.19
C GLU A 224 19.67 -9.42 6.35
N PHE A 225 20.19 -10.50 6.93
CA PHE A 225 19.56 -11.13 8.09
C PHE A 225 19.49 -10.17 9.30
N SER A 226 20.55 -9.38 9.51
CA SER A 226 20.58 -8.37 10.57
C SER A 226 19.52 -7.29 10.35
N LEU A 227 19.34 -6.84 9.11
CA LEU A 227 18.31 -5.90 8.72
C LEU A 227 16.91 -6.50 8.86
N TYR A 228 16.70 -7.73 8.40
CA TYR A 228 15.45 -8.48 8.54
C TYR A 228 15.03 -8.58 10.01
N LYS A 229 15.98 -8.92 10.90
CA LYS A 229 15.72 -9.00 12.34
C LYS A 229 15.32 -7.65 12.93
N LYS A 230 16.00 -6.56 12.54
CA LYS A 230 15.61 -5.19 12.94
C LYS A 230 14.19 -4.87 12.49
N TYR A 231 13.86 -5.19 11.24
CA TYR A 231 12.54 -4.97 10.66
C TYR A 231 11.45 -5.76 11.39
N GLN A 232 11.62 -7.07 11.60
CA GLN A 232 10.63 -7.92 12.24
C GLN A 232 10.29 -7.48 13.67
N VAL A 233 11.32 -7.15 14.46
CA VAL A 233 11.10 -6.66 15.84
C VAL A 233 10.36 -5.31 15.85
N ALA A 234 10.69 -4.41 14.91
CA ALA A 234 10.14 -3.06 14.92
C ALA A 234 8.74 -2.95 14.31
N ILE A 235 8.45 -3.74 13.28
CA ILE A 235 7.23 -3.64 12.48
C ILE A 235 6.21 -4.72 12.84
N HIS A 236 6.67 -5.92 13.17
CA HIS A 236 5.83 -7.08 13.48
C HIS A 236 5.80 -7.43 14.98
N ASN A 237 6.59 -6.74 15.82
CA ASN A 237 6.73 -7.02 17.25
C ASN A 237 7.13 -8.47 17.55
N GLU A 238 7.82 -9.13 16.62
CA GLU A 238 8.33 -10.48 16.82
C GLU A 238 9.40 -10.51 17.92
N ASN A 239 9.43 -11.60 18.68
CA ASN A 239 10.46 -11.80 19.69
C ASN A 239 11.83 -12.02 18.99
N PRO A 240 12.88 -11.27 19.34
CA PRO A 240 14.22 -11.45 18.77
C PRO A 240 14.77 -12.88 18.84
N GLU A 241 14.31 -13.70 19.78
CA GLU A 241 14.77 -15.09 19.94
C GLU A 241 14.14 -16.03 18.90
N ASP A 242 12.93 -15.73 18.43
CA ASP A 242 12.21 -16.53 17.43
C ASP A 242 12.72 -16.25 16.00
N ILE A 243 13.35 -15.09 15.80
CA ILE A 243 13.96 -14.69 14.53
C ILE A 243 15.34 -15.37 14.38
N THR A 244 15.31 -16.57 13.79
CA THR A 244 16.48 -17.42 13.58
C THR A 244 16.97 -17.39 12.13
N GLU A 245 18.27 -17.60 11.92
CA GLU A 245 18.85 -17.76 10.57
C GLU A 245 18.13 -18.87 9.78
N ARG A 246 17.79 -19.99 10.43
CA ARG A 246 17.07 -21.09 9.80
C ARG A 246 15.71 -20.65 9.28
N SER A 247 14.96 -19.88 10.06
CA SER A 247 13.65 -19.35 9.63
C SER A 247 13.80 -18.36 8.47
N PHE A 248 14.81 -17.49 8.53
CA PHE A 248 15.12 -16.55 7.45
C PHE A 248 15.51 -17.26 6.15
N ARG A 249 16.40 -18.25 6.22
CA ARG A 249 16.80 -19.05 5.05
C ARG A 249 15.60 -19.74 4.43
N ARG A 250 14.83 -20.47 5.23
CA ARG A 250 13.64 -21.19 4.74
C ARG A 250 12.61 -20.27 4.09
N PHE A 251 12.49 -19.03 4.59
CA PHE A 251 11.46 -18.10 4.14
C PHE A 251 11.90 -17.26 2.93
N LEU A 252 13.15 -16.77 2.94
CA LEU A 252 13.61 -15.74 1.99
C LEU A 252 14.78 -16.18 1.11
N VAL A 253 15.50 -17.25 1.45
CA VAL A 253 16.69 -17.69 0.70
C VAL A 253 16.43 -18.97 -0.09
N ASP A 254 15.89 -19.99 0.59
CA ASP A 254 15.67 -21.32 0.05
C ASP A 254 14.54 -21.25 -1.00
N THR A 255 14.89 -21.47 -2.26
CA THR A 255 13.94 -21.39 -3.38
C THR A 255 13.85 -22.73 -4.12
N PRO A 256 12.65 -23.14 -4.57
CA PRO A 256 12.50 -24.27 -5.49
C PRO A 256 12.82 -23.89 -6.94
N LEU A 257 13.04 -22.60 -7.25
CA LEU A 257 13.31 -22.14 -8.60
C LEU A 257 14.77 -22.42 -8.99
N THR A 258 14.94 -23.12 -10.11
CA THR A 258 16.26 -23.34 -10.70
C THR A 258 16.70 -22.09 -11.43
N PHE A 259 17.86 -21.55 -11.04
CA PHE A 259 18.47 -20.44 -11.76
C PHE A 259 18.76 -20.83 -13.22
N THR A 260 18.25 -20.03 -14.16
CA THR A 260 18.44 -20.21 -15.60
C THR A 260 19.00 -18.92 -16.17
N PRO A 261 20.31 -18.86 -16.50
CA PRO A 261 20.91 -17.64 -17.03
C PRO A 261 20.33 -17.31 -18.41
N PHE A 262 20.24 -16.03 -18.72
CA PHE A 262 19.81 -15.60 -20.05
C PHE A 262 20.99 -15.69 -21.04
N GLU A 263 20.74 -16.24 -22.24
CA GLU A 263 21.77 -16.63 -23.21
C GLU A 263 22.69 -15.49 -23.68
N SER A 264 22.29 -14.22 -23.51
CA SER A 264 23.06 -13.04 -23.90
C SER A 264 23.58 -12.21 -22.72
N MET A 265 24.21 -12.84 -21.71
CA MET A 265 24.99 -12.09 -20.73
C MET A 265 26.15 -11.36 -21.43
N THR A 266 25.91 -10.13 -21.89
CA THR A 266 27.00 -9.19 -22.20
C THR A 266 27.47 -8.55 -20.90
N GLU A 267 28.77 -8.25 -20.82
CA GLU A 267 29.47 -7.67 -19.67
C GLU A 267 28.93 -6.28 -19.20
N SER A 268 27.82 -5.80 -19.78
CA SER A 268 27.30 -4.44 -19.68
C SER A 268 25.93 -4.32 -19.00
N GLY A 269 25.61 -5.17 -18.01
CA GLY A 269 24.36 -5.04 -17.24
C GLY A 269 23.16 -5.79 -17.82
N SER A 270 23.41 -7.00 -18.34
CA SER A 270 22.41 -7.91 -18.88
C SER A 270 21.37 -8.34 -17.84
N PHE A 271 20.13 -8.56 -18.30
CA PHE A 271 19.12 -9.35 -17.63
C PHE A 271 19.75 -10.64 -17.02
N PRO A 272 19.62 -10.89 -15.71
CA PRO A 272 20.35 -11.94 -14.99
C PRO A 272 19.86 -13.35 -15.33
N GLY A 273 18.69 -13.47 -15.97
CA GLY A 273 17.99 -14.74 -16.20
C GLY A 273 16.81 -14.92 -15.24
N PHE A 274 16.36 -16.16 -15.12
CA PHE A 274 15.21 -16.55 -14.32
C PHE A 274 15.66 -17.21 -13.01
N GLY A 275 14.97 -16.94 -11.92
CA GLY A 275 15.33 -17.44 -10.58
C GLY A 275 14.90 -16.50 -9.46
N SER A 276 15.35 -16.79 -8.24
CA SER A 276 15.12 -15.94 -7.07
C SER A 276 16.35 -15.06 -6.79
N PHE A 277 16.10 -13.79 -6.48
CA PHE A 277 17.13 -12.78 -6.28
C PHE A 277 16.79 -11.86 -5.11
N HIS A 278 17.82 -11.26 -4.52
CA HIS A 278 17.69 -10.17 -3.56
C HIS A 278 18.15 -8.86 -4.21
N GLN A 279 17.27 -7.86 -4.25
CA GLN A 279 17.62 -6.49 -4.62
C GLN A 279 17.94 -5.69 -3.36
N GLN A 280 19.22 -5.44 -3.16
CA GLN A 280 19.76 -4.65 -2.06
C GLN A 280 19.72 -3.16 -2.39
N TYR A 281 19.13 -2.36 -1.51
CA TYR A 281 19.10 -0.90 -1.60
C TYR A 281 20.09 -0.32 -0.58
N LEU A 282 21.10 0.39 -1.07
CA LEU A 282 22.15 0.99 -0.24
C LEU A 282 22.11 2.51 -0.34
N ILE A 283 22.13 3.19 0.81
CA ILE A 283 22.29 4.64 0.89
C ILE A 283 23.66 4.93 1.50
N ASP A 284 24.52 5.62 0.74
CA ASP A 284 25.91 5.91 1.11
C ASP A 284 26.70 4.65 1.53
N GLY A 285 26.42 3.53 0.88
CA GLY A 285 27.03 2.23 1.16
C GLY A 285 26.44 1.48 2.35
N GLN A 286 25.43 2.01 3.04
CA GLN A 286 24.69 1.29 4.08
C GLN A 286 23.48 0.58 3.49
N LEU A 287 23.32 -0.72 3.75
CA LEU A 287 22.11 -1.47 3.39
C LEU A 287 20.89 -0.97 4.17
N VAL A 288 19.89 -0.44 3.46
CA VAL A 288 18.67 0.13 4.06
C VAL A 288 17.40 -0.63 3.69
N ALA A 289 17.39 -1.42 2.63
CA ALA A 289 16.27 -2.28 2.28
C ALA A 289 16.70 -3.45 1.39
N VAL A 290 15.87 -4.50 1.39
CA VAL A 290 16.01 -5.66 0.53
C VAL A 290 14.63 -6.01 -0.02
N SER A 291 14.54 -6.15 -1.34
CA SER A 291 13.41 -6.78 -2.03
C SER A 291 13.79 -8.21 -2.41
N VAL A 292 12.98 -9.17 -1.99
CA VAL A 292 13.10 -10.58 -2.38
C VAL A 292 12.17 -10.80 -3.55
N ILE A 293 12.75 -11.10 -4.71
CA ILE A 293 12.03 -11.18 -5.98
C ILE A 293 12.24 -12.52 -6.67
N ASP A 294 11.21 -13.00 -7.36
CA ASP A 294 11.30 -14.11 -8.30
C ASP A 294 11.11 -13.60 -9.73
N VAL A 295 12.10 -13.84 -10.59
CA VAL A 295 12.03 -13.49 -12.02
C VAL A 295 11.68 -14.75 -12.80
N LEU A 296 10.54 -14.71 -13.48
CA LEU A 296 9.97 -15.80 -14.28
C LEU A 296 9.82 -15.36 -15.74
N PRO A 297 9.62 -16.29 -16.69
CA PRO A 297 9.53 -15.96 -18.12
C PRO A 297 8.47 -14.91 -18.47
N SER A 298 7.34 -14.89 -17.75
CA SER A 298 6.25 -13.96 -18.00
C SER A 298 6.13 -12.83 -16.97
N CYS A 299 6.81 -12.94 -15.83
CA CYS A 299 6.59 -12.00 -14.74
C CYS A 299 7.75 -11.84 -13.76
N LEU A 300 7.72 -10.74 -13.01
CA LEU A 300 8.47 -10.59 -11.78
C LEU A 300 7.49 -10.61 -10.60
N SER A 301 7.77 -11.45 -9.61
CA SER A 301 7.03 -11.53 -8.36
C SER A 301 7.81 -10.86 -7.24
N SER A 302 7.21 -9.86 -6.60
CA SER A 302 7.72 -9.20 -5.39
C SER A 302 7.26 -9.98 -4.17
N THR A 303 8.09 -10.93 -3.74
CA THR A 303 7.74 -11.95 -2.76
C THR A 303 7.75 -11.40 -1.34
N TYR A 304 8.80 -10.65 -0.98
CA TYR A 304 8.90 -10.03 0.33
C TYR A 304 9.75 -8.76 0.30
N PHE A 305 9.47 -7.80 1.19
CA PHE A 305 10.24 -6.57 1.28
C PHE A 305 10.45 -6.19 2.75
N PHE A 306 11.72 -6.03 3.14
CA PHE A 306 12.09 -5.59 4.47
C PHE A 306 13.10 -4.46 4.40
N TRP A 307 13.04 -3.53 5.35
CA TRP A 307 13.75 -2.27 5.29
C TRP A 307 14.07 -1.74 6.68
N ASP A 308 15.00 -0.79 6.76
CA ASP A 308 15.46 -0.22 8.01
C ASP A 308 14.40 0.76 8.56
N PRO A 309 13.77 0.48 9.71
CA PRO A 309 12.77 1.35 10.34
C PRO A 309 13.16 2.84 10.46
N ASP A 310 14.45 3.15 10.55
CA ASP A 310 14.95 4.53 10.64
C ASP A 310 14.73 5.32 9.33
N PHE A 311 14.53 4.62 8.21
CA PHE A 311 14.28 5.17 6.87
C PHE A 311 12.80 5.14 6.47
N ALA A 312 11.87 4.97 7.43
CA ALA A 312 10.43 4.86 7.17
C ALA A 312 9.86 6.02 6.35
N PHE A 313 10.40 7.21 6.58
CA PHE A 313 10.00 8.45 5.91
C PHE A 313 10.21 8.42 4.39
N LEU A 314 11.08 7.53 3.88
CA LEU A 314 11.33 7.36 2.45
C LEU A 314 10.30 6.48 1.74
N SER A 315 9.45 5.75 2.48
CA SER A 315 8.49 4.79 1.89
C SER A 315 9.15 3.80 0.93
N LEU A 316 10.27 3.20 1.34
CA LEU A 316 11.13 2.36 0.50
C LEU A 316 10.38 1.22 -0.22
N GLY A 317 9.31 0.66 0.36
CA GLY A 317 8.51 -0.36 -0.32
C GLY A 317 7.78 0.14 -1.57
N ARG A 318 7.27 1.39 -1.55
CA ARG A 318 6.66 2.01 -2.75
C ARG A 318 7.73 2.32 -3.81
N TYR A 319 8.90 2.79 -3.35
CA TYR A 319 10.02 3.06 -4.24
C TYR A 319 10.54 1.76 -4.91
N SER A 320 10.65 0.67 -4.15
CA SER A 320 11.04 -0.65 -4.67
C SER A 320 10.10 -1.11 -5.77
N ALA A 321 8.77 -1.00 -5.54
CA ALA A 321 7.79 -1.36 -6.56
C ALA A 321 7.95 -0.56 -7.87
N LEU A 322 8.26 0.74 -7.78
CA LEU A 322 8.54 1.55 -8.97
C LEU A 322 9.83 1.12 -9.68
N LYS A 323 10.89 0.79 -8.93
CA LYS A 323 12.14 0.29 -9.48
C LYS A 323 12.01 -1.09 -10.11
N GLU A 324 11.20 -1.97 -9.52
CA GLU A 324 10.87 -3.29 -10.08
C GLU A 324 10.06 -3.13 -11.38
N ILE A 325 9.10 -2.20 -11.46
CA ILE A 325 8.36 -1.89 -12.69
C ILE A 325 9.32 -1.35 -13.78
N GLU A 326 10.19 -0.41 -13.44
CA GLU A 326 11.20 0.11 -14.37
C GLU A 326 12.12 -1.01 -14.87
N TRP A 327 12.56 -1.88 -13.96
CA TRP A 327 13.41 -3.02 -14.30
C TRP A 327 12.72 -3.99 -15.27
N ILE A 328 11.44 -4.30 -15.06
CA ILE A 328 10.65 -5.14 -15.99
C ILE A 328 10.59 -4.49 -17.38
N GLN A 329 10.36 -3.18 -17.46
CA GLN A 329 10.33 -2.45 -18.73
C GLN A 329 11.67 -2.52 -19.47
N GLU A 330 12.79 -2.43 -18.75
CA GLU A 330 14.12 -2.58 -19.33
C GLU A 330 14.39 -4.03 -19.76
N ALA A 331 14.04 -4.99 -18.90
CA ALA A 331 14.21 -6.41 -19.14
C ALA A 331 13.36 -6.93 -20.31
N LYS A 332 12.19 -6.34 -20.58
CA LYS A 332 11.32 -6.68 -21.72
C LYS A 332 12.01 -6.51 -23.08
N LYS A 333 13.05 -5.67 -23.17
CA LYS A 333 13.90 -5.54 -24.37
C LYS A 333 14.65 -6.83 -24.71
N TYR A 334 14.88 -7.68 -23.71
CA TYR A 334 15.59 -8.95 -23.83
C TYR A 334 14.61 -10.14 -23.76
N CYS A 335 13.59 -10.06 -22.90
CA CYS A 335 12.57 -11.09 -22.73
C CYS A 335 11.18 -10.50 -23.01
N GLU A 336 10.72 -10.62 -24.26
CA GLU A 336 9.44 -10.01 -24.69
C GLU A 336 8.23 -10.51 -23.88
N THR A 337 8.29 -11.74 -23.38
CA THR A 337 7.23 -12.36 -22.57
C THR A 337 7.14 -11.78 -21.16
N LEU A 338 8.20 -11.14 -20.64
CA LEU A 338 8.23 -10.55 -19.30
C LEU A 338 7.40 -9.27 -19.29
N GLU A 339 6.13 -9.40 -18.88
CA GLU A 339 5.14 -8.34 -18.99
C GLU A 339 4.43 -8.04 -17.67
N TYR A 340 4.34 -9.03 -16.78
CA TYR A 340 3.52 -8.92 -15.59
C TYR A 340 4.35 -8.63 -14.33
N TYR A 341 3.81 -7.80 -13.44
CA TYR A 341 4.37 -7.52 -12.13
C TYR A 341 3.41 -7.98 -11.04
N TYR A 342 3.84 -8.95 -10.22
CA TYR A 342 3.04 -9.53 -9.16
C TYR A 342 3.46 -8.96 -7.82
N LEU A 343 2.59 -8.12 -7.24
CA LEU A 343 2.77 -7.57 -5.88
C LEU A 343 2.30 -8.52 -4.77
N GLY A 344 1.95 -9.76 -5.11
CA GLY A 344 1.39 -10.76 -4.19
C GLY A 344 -0.07 -10.49 -3.80
N HIS A 345 -0.52 -11.11 -2.70
CA HIS A 345 -1.91 -11.07 -2.26
C HIS A 345 -2.42 -9.65 -1.97
N TYR A 346 -3.71 -9.45 -2.23
CA TYR A 346 -4.43 -8.22 -1.92
C TYR A 346 -5.70 -8.51 -1.12
N ILE A 347 -5.76 -7.96 0.09
CA ILE A 347 -6.93 -8.02 0.97
C ILE A 347 -7.54 -6.61 0.99
N HIS A 348 -8.73 -6.46 0.40
CA HIS A 348 -9.37 -5.17 0.22
C HIS A 348 -9.61 -4.41 1.53
N SER A 349 -9.97 -5.13 2.60
CA SER A 349 -10.20 -4.58 3.93
C SER A 349 -8.91 -4.20 4.68
N CYS A 350 -7.71 -4.56 4.18
CA CYS A 350 -6.43 -4.28 4.84
C CYS A 350 -5.81 -2.97 4.33
N PRO A 351 -5.75 -1.90 5.15
CA PRO A 351 -5.21 -0.61 4.72
C PRO A 351 -3.73 -0.67 4.32
N LYS A 352 -2.95 -1.58 4.93
CA LYS A 352 -1.53 -1.78 4.59
C LYS A 352 -1.32 -2.25 3.15
N MET A 353 -2.35 -2.84 2.52
CA MET A 353 -2.28 -3.36 1.15
C MET A 353 -2.84 -2.40 0.10
N HIS A 354 -3.47 -1.28 0.49
CA HIS A 354 -4.10 -0.33 -0.44
C HIS A 354 -3.13 0.31 -1.43
N TYR A 355 -1.83 0.37 -1.12
CA TYR A 355 -0.85 0.91 -2.06
C TYR A 355 -0.74 0.07 -3.35
N LYS A 356 -1.00 -1.24 -3.29
CA LYS A 356 -0.85 -2.15 -4.45
C LYS A 356 -1.75 -1.79 -5.61
N VAL A 357 -2.97 -1.32 -5.33
CA VAL A 357 -3.97 -0.97 -6.36
C VAL A 357 -3.77 0.43 -6.95
N SER A 358 -2.78 1.17 -6.45
CA SER A 358 -2.40 2.49 -6.96
C SER A 358 -1.49 2.41 -8.19
N PHE A 359 -0.82 1.29 -8.42
CA PHE A 359 -0.05 1.04 -9.64
C PHE A 359 -1.00 0.62 -10.77
N ARG A 360 -0.82 1.13 -11.98
CA ARG A 360 -1.75 0.92 -13.10
C ARG A 360 -1.02 0.45 -14.38
N PRO A 361 -1.66 -0.41 -15.20
CA PRO A 361 -2.96 -1.09 -14.96
C PRO A 361 -2.87 -2.08 -13.79
N SER A 362 -4.00 -2.35 -13.13
CA SER A 362 -4.07 -3.26 -11.96
C SER A 362 -5.18 -4.27 -12.16
N GLU A 363 -4.88 -5.53 -11.89
CA GLU A 363 -5.79 -6.66 -12.04
C GLU A 363 -5.77 -7.53 -10.77
N LEU A 364 -6.89 -8.18 -10.49
CA LEU A 364 -7.04 -9.15 -9.42
C LEU A 364 -7.39 -10.52 -10.00
N LEU A 365 -6.75 -11.57 -9.49
CA LEU A 365 -7.10 -12.93 -9.84
C LEU A 365 -8.38 -13.34 -9.10
N CYS A 366 -9.42 -13.69 -9.85
CA CYS A 366 -10.62 -14.28 -9.28
C CYS A 366 -10.29 -15.67 -8.68
N PRO A 367 -10.47 -15.90 -7.37
CA PRO A 367 -10.06 -17.16 -6.74
C PRO A 367 -10.95 -18.34 -7.11
N ILE A 368 -12.14 -18.08 -7.66
CA ILE A 368 -13.11 -19.13 -8.04
C ILE A 368 -12.85 -19.62 -9.47
N ARG A 369 -12.63 -18.70 -10.41
CA ARG A 369 -12.50 -19.01 -11.85
C ARG A 369 -11.08 -18.85 -12.41
N PHE A 370 -10.13 -18.38 -11.60
CA PHE A 370 -8.75 -18.10 -12.01
C PHE A 370 -8.63 -17.18 -13.23
N GLN A 371 -9.54 -16.20 -13.30
CA GLN A 371 -9.56 -15.17 -14.34
C GLN A 371 -9.09 -13.85 -13.75
N TRP A 372 -8.20 -13.16 -14.48
CA TRP A 372 -7.78 -11.81 -14.15
C TRP A 372 -8.90 -10.82 -14.44
N VAL A 373 -9.19 -9.96 -13.47
CA VAL A 373 -10.24 -8.94 -13.53
C VAL A 373 -9.61 -7.58 -13.24
N PRO A 374 -9.80 -6.57 -14.10
CA PRO A 374 -9.35 -5.21 -13.81
C PRO A 374 -9.87 -4.72 -12.46
N PHE A 375 -8.99 -4.13 -11.65
CA PHE A 375 -9.32 -3.71 -10.28
C PHE A 375 -10.53 -2.78 -10.23
N ASP A 376 -10.67 -1.86 -11.19
CA ASP A 376 -11.79 -0.92 -11.20
C ASP A 376 -13.14 -1.60 -11.46
N LEU A 377 -13.16 -2.70 -12.21
CA LEU A 377 -14.36 -3.52 -12.38
C LEU A 377 -14.65 -4.37 -11.14
N ALA A 378 -13.59 -4.86 -10.48
CA ALA A 378 -13.70 -5.67 -9.27
C ALA A 378 -14.11 -4.87 -8.02
N ARG A 379 -13.72 -3.59 -7.92
CA ARG A 379 -13.87 -2.75 -6.72
C ARG A 379 -15.30 -2.72 -6.15
N PRO A 380 -16.36 -2.48 -6.96
CA PRO A 380 -17.72 -2.43 -6.43
C PRO A 380 -18.21 -3.76 -5.85
N LEU A 381 -17.62 -4.89 -6.26
CA LEU A 381 -17.92 -6.19 -5.66
C LEU A 381 -17.20 -6.35 -4.33
N LEU A 382 -15.94 -5.93 -4.23
CA LEU A 382 -15.14 -6.03 -3.01
C LEU A 382 -15.72 -5.27 -1.81
N GLU A 383 -16.55 -4.25 -2.07
CA GLU A 383 -17.25 -3.46 -1.04
C GLU A 383 -18.54 -4.14 -0.54
N LYS A 384 -19.01 -5.21 -1.19
CA LYS A 384 -20.24 -5.92 -0.81
C LYS A 384 -19.98 -6.99 0.25
N PRO A 385 -20.87 -7.16 1.24
CA PRO A 385 -20.70 -8.15 2.31
C PRO A 385 -21.02 -9.61 1.90
N SER A 386 -21.55 -9.83 0.69
CA SER A 386 -22.01 -11.15 0.21
C SER A 386 -20.93 -11.94 -0.52
N HIS A 387 -21.03 -13.26 -0.60
CA HIS A 387 -20.19 -14.08 -1.49
C HIS A 387 -20.43 -13.68 -2.96
N PHE A 388 -19.44 -13.10 -3.62
CA PHE A 388 -19.47 -12.75 -5.05
C PHE A 388 -18.34 -13.47 -5.79
N CYS A 389 -18.56 -13.75 -7.07
CA CYS A 389 -17.48 -14.19 -7.95
C CYS A 389 -16.92 -12.96 -8.68
N LEU A 390 -15.65 -12.60 -8.42
CA LEU A 390 -15.01 -11.40 -8.98
C LEU A 390 -15.16 -11.30 -10.51
N SER A 391 -15.10 -12.43 -11.21
CA SER A 391 -15.19 -12.50 -12.68
C SER A 391 -16.61 -12.30 -13.24
N ASP A 392 -17.66 -12.24 -12.42
CA ASP A 392 -19.02 -11.90 -12.89
C ASP A 392 -19.10 -10.48 -13.47
N THR A 393 -18.17 -9.60 -13.07
CA THR A 393 -18.04 -8.25 -13.62
C THR A 393 -17.64 -8.26 -15.10
N LEU A 394 -16.83 -9.23 -15.53
CA LEU A 394 -16.43 -9.36 -16.93
C LEU A 394 -17.63 -9.73 -17.82
N LEU A 395 -18.51 -10.63 -17.34
CA LEU A 395 -19.73 -11.01 -18.06
C LEU A 395 -20.70 -9.83 -18.20
N SER A 396 -20.78 -9.01 -17.15
CA SER A 396 -21.65 -7.84 -17.12
C SER A 396 -21.11 -6.74 -18.06
N ALA A 397 -19.80 -6.50 -18.06
CA ALA A 397 -19.14 -5.57 -18.97
C ALA A 397 -19.26 -6.01 -20.45
N GLN A 398 -19.12 -7.30 -20.75
CA GLN A 398 -19.27 -7.84 -22.10
C GLN A 398 -20.70 -7.72 -22.65
N LYS A 399 -21.72 -7.80 -21.79
CA LYS A 399 -23.12 -7.58 -22.20
C LYS A 399 -23.39 -6.12 -22.55
N LEU A 400 -22.84 -5.17 -21.78
CA LEU A 400 -22.92 -3.74 -22.08
C LEU A 400 -22.22 -3.42 -23.43
N ASP A 401 -21.07 -4.03 -23.70
CA ASP A 401 -20.34 -3.87 -24.97
C ASP A 401 -21.13 -4.39 -26.20
N GLN A 402 -21.92 -5.46 -26.03
CA GLN A 402 -22.76 -6.00 -27.11
C GLN A 402 -24.00 -5.14 -27.41
N GLU A 403 -24.50 -4.40 -26.42
CA GLU A 403 -25.62 -3.48 -26.60
C GLU A 403 -25.18 -2.12 -27.17
N ASP A 404 -23.97 -1.64 -26.84
CA ASP A 404 -23.47 -0.31 -27.25
C ASP A 404 -22.42 -0.30 -28.38
N GLY A 405 -21.93 -1.46 -28.83
CA GLY A 405 -21.09 -1.58 -30.03
C GLY A 405 -19.76 -0.79 -30.03
N ARG A 406 -19.24 -0.40 -28.86
CA ARG A 406 -17.98 0.34 -28.72
C ARG A 406 -16.89 -0.53 -28.12
N ILE A 407 -15.80 -0.74 -28.86
CA ILE A 407 -14.57 -1.35 -28.34
C ILE A 407 -13.94 -0.36 -27.37
N ILE A 408 -14.00 -0.63 -26.06
CA ILE A 408 -13.18 0.10 -25.09
C ILE A 408 -11.80 -0.56 -25.07
N HIS A 409 -10.86 -0.01 -25.85
CA HIS A 409 -9.45 -0.08 -25.46
C HIS A 409 -9.31 0.76 -24.19
N CYS A 410 -9.15 0.13 -23.03
CA CYS A 410 -8.88 0.80 -21.77
C CYS A 410 -7.45 1.37 -21.75
N THR A 411 -7.20 2.36 -22.59
CA THR A 411 -6.12 3.33 -22.48
C THR A 411 -6.79 4.70 -22.62
N GLU A 412 -7.35 5.22 -21.53
CA GLU A 412 -7.31 6.65 -21.16
C GLU A 412 -8.27 6.99 -20.02
N ASN A 413 -7.80 7.92 -19.20
CA ASN A 413 -8.49 8.50 -18.05
C ASN A 413 -9.85 9.10 -18.43
N THR A 414 -10.93 8.60 -17.85
CA THR A 414 -12.14 9.41 -17.62
C THR A 414 -12.67 9.16 -16.20
N THR A 415 -12.40 10.13 -15.33
CA THR A 415 -13.18 10.37 -14.12
C THR A 415 -14.50 11.00 -14.54
N GLY A 416 -15.60 10.26 -14.42
CA GLY A 416 -16.95 10.77 -14.71
C GLY A 416 -18.03 9.84 -14.14
N ASP A 417 -18.83 10.41 -13.25
CA ASP A 417 -20.10 9.94 -12.66
C ASP A 417 -20.69 8.61 -13.16
N PHE A 418 -20.76 7.62 -12.26
CA PHE A 418 -21.59 6.41 -12.42
C PHE A 418 -22.53 6.20 -11.21
N ASP A 419 -23.05 7.28 -10.63
CA ASP A 419 -23.96 7.22 -9.46
C ASP A 419 -25.46 7.32 -9.80
N LYS A 420 -25.87 7.05 -11.05
CA LYS A 420 -27.30 6.99 -11.40
C LYS A 420 -27.62 5.90 -12.42
N ALA A 421 -27.71 4.67 -11.96
CA ALA A 421 -28.59 3.64 -12.55
C ALA A 421 -28.75 2.46 -11.57
N LEU A 422 -29.40 2.71 -10.43
CA LEU A 422 -29.95 1.64 -9.62
C LEU A 422 -31.33 2.06 -9.14
N GLU A 423 -32.34 1.86 -9.99
CA GLU A 423 -33.72 1.66 -9.51
C GLU A 423 -34.57 0.98 -10.59
N ALA A 424 -35.12 -0.17 -10.20
CA ALA A 424 -36.22 -0.92 -10.79
C ALA A 424 -36.10 -1.42 -12.25
N GLN A 425 -35.73 -2.70 -12.39
CA GLN A 425 -36.56 -3.61 -13.18
C GLN A 425 -36.34 -5.07 -12.76
N GLU A 426 -37.34 -5.65 -12.10
CA GLU A 426 -37.56 -7.09 -12.14
C GLU A 426 -37.77 -7.46 -13.61
N VAL A 427 -36.79 -8.10 -14.23
CA VAL A 427 -36.95 -8.75 -15.53
C VAL A 427 -36.52 -10.19 -15.36
N VAL A 428 -37.54 -11.05 -15.44
CA VAL A 428 -37.46 -12.48 -15.69
C VAL A 428 -36.46 -12.72 -16.83
N CYS A 429 -35.30 -13.29 -16.50
CA CYS A 429 -34.35 -13.74 -17.51
C CYS A 429 -34.93 -14.98 -18.19
N GLY A 430 -35.41 -14.79 -19.42
CA GLY A 430 -35.69 -15.88 -20.34
C GLY A 430 -34.42 -16.67 -20.61
N ALA A 431 -34.33 -17.85 -20.00
CA ALA A 431 -33.47 -18.91 -20.47
C ALA A 431 -34.02 -19.37 -21.83
N GLY A 432 -33.13 -19.52 -22.82
CA GLY A 432 -33.43 -20.44 -23.91
C GLY A 432 -33.61 -21.82 -23.30
N ASP A 433 -34.83 -22.34 -23.41
CA ASP A 433 -35.20 -23.70 -23.02
C ASP A 433 -34.35 -24.72 -23.80
N ASN A 434 -33.24 -25.13 -23.22
CA ASN A 434 -32.82 -26.52 -23.34
C ASN A 434 -33.26 -27.19 -22.04
N ALA A 435 -34.49 -27.72 -22.05
CA ALA A 435 -34.98 -28.56 -20.96
C ALA A 435 -33.94 -29.67 -20.72
N ILE A 436 -33.34 -29.66 -19.53
CA ILE A 436 -32.45 -30.73 -19.09
C ILE A 436 -33.32 -31.97 -18.93
N ASN A 437 -33.08 -32.98 -19.77
CA ASN A 437 -33.81 -34.24 -19.70
C ASN A 437 -33.14 -35.18 -18.69
N GLU A 438 -33.89 -36.13 -18.14
CA GLU A 438 -33.35 -37.10 -17.17
C GLU A 438 -32.20 -37.95 -17.74
N GLU A 439 -32.21 -38.22 -19.05
CA GLU A 439 -31.12 -38.92 -19.74
C GLU A 439 -29.78 -38.14 -19.71
N ASP A 440 -29.81 -36.81 -19.72
CA ASP A 440 -28.59 -35.99 -19.61
C ASP A 440 -27.99 -36.06 -18.21
N MET A 441 -28.86 -36.14 -17.19
CA MET A 441 -28.47 -36.27 -15.79
C MET A 441 -27.88 -37.65 -15.50
N ASP A 442 -28.46 -38.71 -16.07
CA ASP A 442 -28.02 -40.08 -15.81
C ASP A 442 -26.59 -40.36 -16.30
N ASN A 443 -26.11 -39.57 -17.27
CA ASN A 443 -24.74 -39.63 -17.80
C ASN A 443 -23.71 -38.88 -16.94
N MET A 444 -24.12 -38.19 -15.87
CA MET A 444 -23.18 -37.51 -14.98
C MET A 444 -22.30 -38.50 -14.24
N ILE A 445 -20.99 -38.22 -14.22
CA ILE A 445 -20.00 -39.05 -13.55
C ILE A 445 -19.87 -38.56 -12.10
N LEU A 446 -20.03 -39.48 -11.15
CA LEU A 446 -19.84 -39.27 -9.72
C LEU A 446 -18.60 -40.04 -9.26
N LEU A 447 -17.77 -39.41 -8.43
CA LEU A 447 -16.62 -40.03 -7.81
C LEU A 447 -16.85 -40.14 -6.31
N PHE A 448 -16.98 -41.37 -5.79
CA PHE A 448 -17.12 -41.62 -4.37
C PHE A 448 -16.01 -42.55 -3.88
N ARG A 449 -15.18 -42.08 -2.94
CA ARG A 449 -14.04 -42.84 -2.39
C ARG A 449 -13.13 -43.47 -3.47
N GLY A 450 -12.92 -42.76 -4.58
CA GLY A 450 -12.10 -43.21 -5.71
C GLY A 450 -12.80 -44.17 -6.68
N ILE A 451 -14.08 -44.50 -6.46
CA ILE A 451 -14.89 -45.30 -7.38
C ILE A 451 -15.72 -44.37 -8.26
N GLN A 452 -15.68 -44.60 -9.57
CA GLN A 452 -16.45 -43.85 -10.56
C GLN A 452 -17.77 -44.57 -10.85
N ILE A 453 -18.89 -43.87 -10.68
CA ILE A 453 -20.24 -44.36 -10.98
C ILE A 453 -21.03 -43.27 -11.69
N THR A 454 -21.98 -43.63 -12.56
CA THR A 454 -22.87 -42.63 -13.16
C THR A 454 -24.11 -42.42 -12.29
N LEU A 455 -24.72 -41.25 -12.35
CA LEU A 455 -25.95 -40.98 -11.59
C LEU A 455 -27.07 -41.97 -11.95
N GLY A 456 -27.19 -42.36 -13.23
CA GLY A 456 -28.15 -43.38 -13.66
C GLY A 456 -27.89 -44.76 -13.03
N HIS A 457 -26.63 -45.18 -12.94
CA HIS A 457 -26.28 -46.43 -12.24
C HIS A 457 -26.53 -46.36 -10.73
N LEU A 458 -26.29 -45.21 -10.11
CA LEU A 458 -26.56 -45.00 -8.68
C LEU A 458 -28.07 -45.07 -8.38
N ARG A 459 -28.91 -44.51 -9.26
CA ARG A 459 -30.38 -44.58 -9.16
C ARG A 459 -30.92 -46.01 -9.29
N LEU A 460 -30.24 -46.90 -10.00
CA LEU A 460 -30.60 -48.32 -10.07
C LEU A 460 -30.25 -49.09 -8.79
N TRP A 461 -29.34 -48.59 -7.97
CA TRP A 461 -28.86 -49.23 -6.75
C TRP A 461 -29.58 -48.77 -5.48
N LEU A 462 -30.23 -47.60 -5.53
CA LEU A 462 -30.92 -46.97 -4.41
C LEU A 462 -32.42 -46.90 -4.67
N GLU A 463 -33.24 -47.03 -3.63
CA GLU A 463 -34.69 -46.98 -3.82
C GLU A 463 -35.18 -45.56 -4.20
N PRO A 464 -36.22 -45.42 -5.04
CA PRO A 464 -36.71 -44.12 -5.53
C PRO A 464 -37.19 -43.13 -4.45
N MET A 465 -37.36 -43.61 -3.21
CA MET A 465 -37.83 -42.83 -2.06
C MET A 465 -36.68 -42.38 -1.13
N ASP A 466 -35.43 -42.56 -1.55
CA ASP A 466 -34.27 -42.10 -0.79
C ASP A 466 -34.13 -40.56 -0.87
N LYS A 467 -34.37 -39.89 0.26
CA LYS A 467 -34.29 -38.42 0.36
C LYS A 467 -32.91 -37.89 0.01
N ASP A 468 -31.86 -38.63 0.35
CA ASP A 468 -30.48 -38.19 0.12
C ASP A 468 -30.15 -38.24 -1.38
N LEU A 469 -30.69 -39.24 -2.09
CA LEU A 469 -30.59 -39.33 -3.55
C LEU A 469 -31.36 -38.21 -4.25
N GLN A 470 -32.53 -37.82 -3.71
CA GLN A 470 -33.33 -36.73 -4.27
C GLN A 470 -32.64 -35.37 -4.06
N GLU A 471 -32.06 -35.13 -2.88
CA GLU A 471 -31.29 -33.92 -2.60
C GLU A 471 -30.01 -33.85 -3.45
N LEU A 472 -29.30 -34.97 -3.60
CA LEU A 472 -28.15 -35.06 -4.49
C LEU A 472 -28.55 -34.78 -5.95
N THR A 473 -29.66 -35.35 -6.41
CA THR A 473 -30.17 -35.12 -7.77
C THR A 473 -30.45 -33.65 -8.01
N ASN A 474 -31.10 -32.95 -7.07
CA ASN A 474 -31.39 -31.51 -7.19
C ASN A 474 -30.10 -30.68 -7.29
N ARG A 475 -29.12 -30.98 -6.42
CA ARG A 475 -27.81 -30.30 -6.44
C ARG A 475 -27.05 -30.52 -7.76
N LEU A 476 -27.11 -31.73 -8.29
CA LEU A 476 -26.49 -32.08 -9.58
C LEU A 476 -27.22 -31.42 -10.75
N GLN A 477 -28.53 -31.27 -10.67
CA GLN A 477 -29.32 -30.57 -11.68
C GLN A 477 -28.97 -29.08 -11.73
N ASP A 478 -28.83 -28.43 -10.57
CA ASP A 478 -28.37 -27.04 -10.49
C ASP A 478 -26.93 -26.88 -10.97
N TYR A 479 -26.06 -27.83 -10.64
CA TYR A 479 -24.70 -27.88 -11.18
C TYR A 479 -24.70 -27.99 -12.72
N MET A 480 -25.55 -28.84 -13.30
CA MET A 480 -25.64 -29.00 -14.77
C MET A 480 -26.23 -27.76 -15.45
N ARG A 481 -27.20 -27.09 -14.82
CA ARG A 481 -27.71 -25.80 -15.30
C ARG A 481 -26.62 -24.74 -15.37
N PHE A 482 -25.72 -24.74 -14.39
CA PHE A 482 -24.64 -23.77 -14.28
C PHE A 482 -23.48 -24.04 -15.24
N VAL A 483 -23.09 -25.31 -15.39
CA VAL A 483 -21.88 -25.73 -16.15
C VAL A 483 -22.21 -26.11 -17.60
N GLY A 484 -23.46 -26.46 -17.89
CA GLY A 484 -23.94 -26.91 -19.20
C GLY A 484 -23.72 -28.40 -19.45
N VAL A 485 -24.69 -29.04 -20.13
CA VAL A 485 -24.78 -30.51 -20.33
C VAL A 485 -23.50 -31.14 -20.90
N LYS A 486 -22.89 -30.51 -21.91
CA LYS A 486 -21.71 -31.05 -22.60
C LYS A 486 -20.46 -31.10 -21.73
N LEU A 487 -20.33 -30.16 -20.78
CA LEU A 487 -19.20 -30.11 -19.87
C LEU A 487 -19.46 -30.95 -18.63
N ALA A 488 -20.69 -30.93 -18.12
CA ALA A 488 -21.11 -31.75 -16.99
C ALA A 488 -20.97 -33.26 -17.23
N SER A 489 -21.20 -33.75 -18.46
CA SER A 489 -21.00 -35.17 -18.82
C SER A 489 -19.54 -35.61 -18.94
N ARG A 490 -18.59 -34.66 -18.92
CA ARG A 490 -17.14 -34.93 -19.04
C ARG A 490 -16.38 -34.74 -17.72
N MET A 491 -17.04 -34.21 -16.69
CA MET A 491 -16.46 -33.95 -15.38
C MET A 491 -16.94 -34.97 -14.36
N ALA A 492 -16.08 -35.32 -13.41
CA ALA A 492 -16.46 -36.18 -12.29
C ALA A 492 -16.82 -35.32 -11.08
N TYR A 493 -18.06 -35.43 -10.60
CA TYR A 493 -18.53 -34.77 -9.40
C TYR A 493 -18.09 -35.58 -8.17
N VAL A 494 -17.19 -35.03 -7.36
CA VAL A 494 -16.66 -35.70 -6.18
C VAL A 494 -17.66 -35.60 -5.04
N LEU A 495 -18.16 -36.76 -4.59
CA LEU A 495 -19.00 -36.85 -3.39
C LEU A 495 -18.09 -36.91 -2.15
N PRO A 496 -18.38 -36.10 -1.12
CA PRO A 496 -17.58 -36.04 0.10
C PRO A 496 -17.57 -37.34 0.91
#